data_AF-A0A832TII4-F1
#
_entry.id   AF-A0A832TII4-F1
#
_cell.length_a   1.000
_cell.length_b   1.000
_cell.length_c   1.000
_cell.angle_alpha   90.00
_cell.angle_beta   90.00
_cell.angle_gamma   90.00
#
_symmetry.space_group_name_H-M   'P 1'
#
loop_
_entity.id
_entity.type
_entity.pdbx_description
1 polymer ?
#
loop_
_entity_poly.entity_id
_entity_poly.type
_entity_poly.pdbx_seq_one_letter_code
_entity_poly.pdbx_strand_id
1 'polypeptide(L)' 'MSEKLQELLLEYILYQKQEFSIPCDSIEKIRKLFLALGRNVVVKEKKGEECVIMVYYHVS' A
#
# COMPACT_ATOMS: atom_id res chain seq x y z
N MET A 1 7.46 -23.45 -9.02
CA MET A 1 7.52 -22.57 -7.83
C MET A 1 6.71 -23.25 -6.74
N SER A 2 7.22 -23.45 -5.52
CA SER A 2 6.48 -24.20 -4.49
C SER A 2 5.40 -23.33 -3.84
N GLU A 3 4.24 -23.91 -3.53
CA GLU A 3 3.12 -23.24 -2.84
C GLU A 3 3.57 -22.51 -1.57
N LYS A 4 4.49 -23.12 -0.82
CA LYS A 4 5.00 -22.58 0.44
C LYS A 4 5.78 -21.28 0.28
N LEU A 5 6.46 -21.09 -0.85
CA LEU A 5 7.15 -19.83 -1.16
C LEU A 5 6.14 -18.74 -1.55
N GLN A 6 5.05 -19.10 -2.23
CA GLN A 6 3.97 -18.17 -2.55
C GLN A 6 3.22 -17.72 -1.30
N GLU A 7 2.93 -18.62 -0.35
CA GLU A 7 2.32 -18.27 0.93
C GLU A 7 3.20 -17.35 1.76
N LEU A 8 4.50 -17.61 1.86
CA LEU A 8 5.43 -16.74 2.61
C LEU A 8 5.61 -15.36 1.97
N LEU A 9 5.60 -15.28 0.63
CA LEU A 9 5.61 -14.00 -0.08
C LEU A 9 4.30 -13.25 0.12
N LEU A 10 3.17 -13.96 0.08
CA LEU A 10 1.87 -13.39 0.39
C LEU A 10 1.86 -12.88 1.83
N GLU A 11 2.29 -13.65 2.83
CA GLU A 11 2.40 -13.18 4.22
C GLU A 11 3.32 -11.97 4.35
N TYR A 12 4.51 -11.96 3.75
CA TYR A 12 5.42 -10.80 3.79
C TYR A 12 4.79 -9.53 3.20
N ILE A 13 4.04 -9.66 2.10
CA ILE A 13 3.35 -8.56 1.42
C ILE A 13 2.01 -8.19 2.12
N LEU A 14 1.39 -9.13 2.84
CA LEU A 14 0.07 -8.97 3.47
C LEU A 14 0.15 -8.52 4.94
N TYR A 15 1.17 -8.94 5.70
CA TYR A 15 1.30 -8.65 7.13
C TYR A 15 1.94 -7.30 7.44
N GLN A 16 2.74 -6.75 6.53
CA GLN A 16 3.30 -5.42 6.76
C GLN A 16 2.30 -4.35 6.31
N LYS A 17 1.71 -3.65 7.29
CA LYS A 17 1.18 -2.30 7.08
C LYS A 17 2.33 -1.45 6.54
N GLN A 18 2.46 -1.34 5.23
CA GLN A 18 3.55 -0.61 4.62
C GLN A 18 3.20 0.87 4.60
N GLU A 19 4.01 1.64 5.32
CA GLU A 19 3.98 3.09 5.30
C GLU A 19 4.98 3.59 4.26
N PHE A 20 4.52 4.46 3.38
CA PHE A 20 5.34 5.07 2.34
C PHE A 20 5.26 6.59 2.48
N SER A 21 6.40 7.27 2.38
CA SER A 21 6.42 8.71 2.15
C SER A 21 6.43 8.95 0.64
N ILE A 22 5.45 9.70 0.16
CA ILE A 22 5.32 10.05 -1.26
C ILE A 22 5.00 11.53 -1.41
N PRO A 23 5.30 12.16 -2.56
CA PRO A 23 4.82 13.50 -2.85
C PRO A 23 3.29 13.54 -2.79
N CYS A 24 2.72 14.50 -2.06
CA CYS A 24 1.27 14.64 -1.90
C CYS A 24 0.56 14.81 -3.24
N ASP A 25 1.18 15.44 -4.23
CA ASP A 25 0.64 15.62 -5.58
C ASP A 25 0.47 14.29 -6.34
N SER A 26 1.17 13.24 -5.90
CA SER A 26 1.11 11.91 -6.51
C SER A 26 0.06 10.99 -5.85
N ILE A 27 -0.60 11.41 -4.77
CA ILE A 27 -1.54 10.57 -4.01
C ILE A 27 -2.66 10.00 -4.88
N GLU A 28 -3.27 10.81 -5.75
CA GLU A 28 -4.39 10.33 -6.55
C GLU A 28 -3.98 9.22 -7.52
N LYS A 29 -2.80 9.37 -8.15
CA LYS A 29 -2.25 8.37 -9.07
C LYS A 29 -1.94 7.08 -8.31
N ILE A 30 -1.30 7.20 -7.16
CA ILE A 30 -0.94 6.08 -6.27
C ILE A 30 -2.20 5.35 -5.80
N ARG A 31 -3.24 6.09 -5.39
CA ARG A 31 -4.50 5.52 -4.92
C ARG A 31 -5.20 4.70 -6.00
N LYS A 32 -5.24 5.20 -7.25
CA LYS A 32 -5.81 4.45 -8.39
C LYS A 32 -5.02 3.18 -8.67
N LEU A 33 -3.69 3.24 -8.63
CA LEU A 33 -2.82 2.08 -8.86
C LEU A 33 -3.07 0.99 -7.81
N PHE A 34 -3.07 1.35 -6.53
CA PHE A 34 -3.28 0.38 -5.46
C PHE A 34 -4.72 -0.14 -5.42
N LEU A 35 -5.73 0.68 -5.73
CA LEU A 35 -7.12 0.22 -5.85
C LEU A 35 -7.26 -0.84 -6.95
N ALA A 36 -6.60 -0.67 -8.11
CA ALA A 36 -6.59 -1.68 -9.17
C ALA A 36 -5.94 -3.00 -8.75
N LEU A 37 -5.05 -2.97 -7.74
CA LEU A 37 -4.41 -4.14 -7.14
C LEU A 37 -5.21 -4.73 -5.97
N GLY A 38 -6.44 -4.27 -5.72
CA GLY A 38 -7.26 -4.71 -4.58
C GLY A 38 -6.75 -4.20 -3.23
N ARG A 39 -6.01 -3.08 -3.22
CA ARG A 39 -5.45 -2.46 -2.03
C ARG A 39 -6.07 -1.09 -1.78
N ASN A 40 -6.29 -0.77 -0.51
CA ASN A 40 -6.69 0.55 -0.07
C ASN A 40 -5.47 1.36 0.36
N VAL A 41 -5.55 2.67 0.11
CA VAL A 41 -4.55 3.65 0.52
C VAL A 41 -5.20 4.66 1.44
N VAL A 42 -4.63 4.86 2.63
CA VAL A 42 -5.05 5.88 3.59
C VAL A 42 -3.88 6.81 3.86
N VAL A 43 -4.12 8.11 3.79
CA VAL A 43 -3.15 9.13 4.17
C VAL A 43 -3.15 9.24 5.69
N LYS A 44 -2.00 9.02 6.33
CA LYS A 44 -1.83 9.14 7.78
C LYS A 44 -1.40 10.54 8.19
N GLU A 45 -0.42 11.09 7.49
CA GLU A 45 0.20 12.36 7.87
C GLU A 45 0.59 13.14 6.62
N LYS A 46 0.54 14.47 6.70
CA LYS A 46 1.07 15.38 5.68
C LYS A 46 2.19 16.20 6.29
N LYS A 47 3.39 16.12 5.73
CA LYS A 47 4.59 16.87 6.13
C LYS A 47 5.02 17.76 4.96
N GLY A 48 4.42 18.94 4.88
CA GLY A 48 4.66 19.87 3.77
C GLY A 48 4.20 19.27 2.44
N GLU A 49 5.15 19.04 1.54
CA GLU A 49 4.92 18.46 0.20
C GLU A 49 4.88 16.92 0.21
N GLU A 50 5.27 16.28 1.32
CA GLU A 50 5.23 14.83 1.45
C GLU A 50 4.02 14.34 2.25
N CYS A 51 3.48 13.21 1.84
CA CYS A 51 2.35 12.53 2.44
C CYS A 51 2.76 11.12 2.83
N VAL A 52 2.60 10.80 4.11
CA VAL A 52 2.77 9.45 4.62
C VAL A 52 1.48 8.69 4.38
N ILE A 53 1.54 7.67 3.54
CA ILE A 53 0.41 6.81 3.20
C ILE A 53 0.60 5.42 3.79
N MET A 54 -0.50 4.77 4.13
CA MET A 54 -0.57 3.38 4.53
C MET A 54 -1.36 2.61 3.48
N VAL A 55 -0.77 1.50 3.01
CA VAL A 55 -1.42 0.60 2.06
C VAL A 55 -1.82 -0.68 2.78
N TYR A 56 -3.08 -1.11 2.62
CA TYR A 56 -3.61 -2.34 3.22
C TYR A 56 -4.57 -3.06 2.28
N TYR A 57 -4.89 -4.32 2.56
CA TYR A 57 -5.79 -5.11 1.74
C TYR A 57 -7.21 -4.55 1.79
N HIS A 58 -7.87 -4.41 0.63
CA HIS A 58 -9.29 -4.14 0.59
C HIS A 58 -10.04 -5.44 0.89
N VAL A 59 -10.29 -5.73 2.17
CA VAL A 59 -11.23 -6.79 2.53
C VAL A 59 -12.61 -6.28 2.13
N SER A 60 -13.21 -6.92 1.14
CA SER A 60 -14.59 -6.63 0.70
C SER A 60 -15.55 -7.49 1.50
#